data_AF-A0A5B1R3B0-F1
#
_entry.id   AF-A0A5B1R3B0-F1
#
_cell.length_a   1.000
_cell.length_b   1.000
_cell.length_c   1.000
_cell.angle_alpha   90.00
_cell.angle_beta   90.00
_cell.angle_gamma   90.00
#
_symmetry.space_group_name_H-M   'P 1'
#
loop_
_entity.id
_entity.type
_entity.pdbx_description
1 polymer ?
#
loop_
_entity_poly.entity_id
_entity_poly.type
_entity_poly.pdbx_seq_one_letter_code
_entity_poly.pdbx_strand_id
1 'polypeptide(L)'
;MRFTTALSLLLGLGARIVFNKYVKLRYPPSIEDHVLNGLCQGVALYYVLMEIPYLAFGVAFGIGARLVFNFIVTHNATECACTLLGVALGILFTDLLSQYIEDDGAERSRARYEGSVVEEAPRRRLVQFRRSSSVERERHHARRRREFLESTPSITTTTTQSWDSVSDWVDPHHTMTPLEREVAALRKKASLADSERRRFKEERKWAQSQGNIARASQMGWQVKRYSALMQSFHREADLRLLEATDQRHRQEMASVVGAVSQVGSPPAPRPPVVAPLPSIMVNRPAPPQPRSDSPPPRPVPGPERHPRPATAPRPEQLPPGSSHTTHHRKTRSILSRPSVRIEVQEYVRVLMHAPVMAHS
;
A
#
# COMPACT_ATOMS: atom_id res chain seq x y z
N MET A 1 -7.88 24.26 8.04
CA MET A 1 -8.38 24.48 6.66
C MET A 1 -7.24 24.12 5.71
N ARG A 2 -7.39 23.04 4.94
CA ARG A 2 -6.39 22.64 3.95
C ARG A 2 -6.57 23.61 2.78
N PHE A 3 -5.61 24.50 2.52
CA PHE A 3 -5.62 25.28 1.30
C PHE A 3 -5.50 24.31 0.14
N THR A 4 -6.62 24.06 -0.54
CA THR A 4 -6.68 23.17 -1.69
C THR A 4 -5.93 23.85 -2.83
N THR A 5 -5.07 23.10 -3.49
CA THR A 5 -4.30 23.53 -4.66
C THR A 5 -5.19 24.07 -5.79
N ALA A 6 -6.46 23.66 -5.81
CA ALA A 6 -7.53 24.24 -6.62
C ALA A 6 -7.64 25.78 -6.47
N LEU A 7 -7.51 26.32 -5.25
CA LEU A 7 -7.61 27.76 -5.00
C LEU A 7 -6.43 28.54 -5.62
N SER A 8 -5.22 27.97 -5.57
CA SER A 8 -4.05 28.57 -6.23
C SER A 8 -4.14 28.51 -7.75
N LEU A 9 -4.71 27.45 -8.32
CA LEU A 9 -4.96 27.34 -9.76
C LEU A 9 -6.04 28.31 -10.21
N LEU A 10 -7.13 28.44 -9.45
CA LEU A 10 -8.21 29.37 -9.72
C LEU A 10 -7.72 30.83 -9.65
N LEU A 11 -6.89 31.17 -8.66
CA LEU A 11 -6.26 32.49 -8.57
C LEU A 11 -5.27 32.76 -9.72
N GLY A 12 -4.40 31.80 -10.05
CA GLY A 12 -3.41 31.96 -11.12
C GLY A 12 -4.06 32.04 -12.51
N LEU A 13 -5.05 31.19 -12.78
CA LEU A 13 -5.79 31.18 -14.03
C LEU A 13 -6.72 32.40 -14.13
N GLY A 14 -7.43 32.73 -13.05
CA GLY A 14 -8.28 33.91 -12.96
C GLY A 14 -7.50 35.20 -13.18
N ALA A 15 -6.35 35.36 -12.53
CA ALA A 15 -5.47 36.51 -12.74
C ALA A 15 -4.99 36.62 -14.19
N ARG A 16 -4.64 35.50 -14.83
CA ARG A 16 -4.22 35.47 -16.24
C ARG A 16 -5.35 35.85 -17.18
N ILE A 17 -6.59 35.43 -16.92
CA ILE A 17 -7.77 35.78 -17.73
C ILE A 17 -8.10 37.27 -17.58
N VAL A 18 -8.09 37.78 -16.34
CA VAL A 18 -8.27 39.21 -16.08
C VAL A 18 -7.19 40.02 -16.81
N PHE A 19 -5.93 39.62 -16.70
CA PHE A 19 -4.83 40.26 -17.41
C PHE A 19 -5.03 40.23 -18.94
N ASN A 20 -5.38 39.08 -19.51
CA ASN A 20 -5.58 38.95 -20.96
C ASN A 20 -6.75 39.81 -21.44
N LYS A 21 -7.84 39.89 -20.65
CA LYS A 21 -9.00 40.72 -20.95
C LYS A 21 -8.67 42.22 -20.89
N TYR A 22 -7.96 42.67 -19.86
CA TYR A 22 -7.59 44.09 -19.72
C TYR A 22 -6.53 44.54 -20.73
N VAL A 23 -5.60 43.66 -21.12
CA VAL A 23 -4.50 44.01 -22.04
C VAL A 23 -4.92 43.88 -23.51
N LYS A 24 -5.79 42.93 -23.87
CA LYS A 24 -6.25 42.72 -25.26
C LYS A 24 -7.58 43.39 -25.61
N LEU A 25 -8.03 44.36 -24.82
CA LEU A 25 -9.35 45.02 -24.90
C LEU A 25 -9.74 45.61 -26.29
N ARG A 26 -8.80 45.70 -27.24
CA ARG A 26 -9.01 46.28 -28.57
C ARG A 26 -9.22 45.29 -29.72
N TYR A 27 -9.08 43.98 -29.48
CA TYR A 27 -9.26 42.99 -30.55
C TYR A 27 -10.64 42.32 -30.48
N PRO A 28 -11.24 41.98 -31.63
CA PRO A 28 -12.47 41.18 -31.65
C PRO A 28 -12.24 39.85 -30.91
N PRO A 29 -13.27 39.32 -30.23
CA PRO A 29 -13.14 38.13 -29.40
C PRO A 29 -12.59 36.96 -30.23
N SER A 30 -11.48 36.41 -29.78
CA SER A 30 -10.83 35.26 -30.40
C SER A 30 -11.48 33.97 -29.90
N ILE A 31 -11.43 32.91 -30.71
CA ILE A 31 -11.82 31.54 -30.30
C ILE A 31 -11.09 31.12 -29.01
N GLU A 32 -9.84 31.57 -28.83
CA GLU A 32 -9.04 31.31 -27.62
C GLU A 32 -9.71 31.87 -26.36
N ASP A 33 -10.36 33.04 -26.46
CA ASP A 33 -11.01 33.69 -25.32
C ASP A 33 -12.23 32.88 -24.85
N HIS A 34 -12.93 32.24 -25.79
CA HIS A 34 -14.06 31.38 -25.49
C HIS A 34 -13.63 30.08 -24.79
N VAL A 35 -12.54 29.46 -25.27
CA VAL A 35 -11.97 28.27 -24.61
C VAL A 35 -11.46 28.61 -23.21
N LEU A 36 -10.74 29.72 -23.04
CA LEU A 36 -10.22 30.15 -21.73
C LEU A 36 -11.34 30.51 -20.74
N ASN A 37 -12.40 31.16 -21.22
CA ASN A 37 -13.56 31.48 -20.38
C ASN A 37 -14.31 30.21 -19.96
N GLY A 38 -14.48 29.25 -20.88
CA GLY A 38 -15.02 27.92 -20.57
C GLY A 38 -14.14 27.18 -19.55
N LEU A 39 -12.82 27.18 -19.75
CA LEU A 39 -11.84 26.57 -18.83
C LEU A 39 -11.99 27.11 -17.41
N CYS A 40 -12.09 28.43 -17.27
CA CYS A 40 -12.29 29.07 -15.97
C CYS A 40 -13.62 28.67 -15.31
N GLN A 41 -14.70 28.59 -16.10
CA GLN A 41 -16.01 28.15 -15.62
C GLN A 41 -15.97 26.68 -15.17
N GLY A 42 -15.26 25.81 -15.90
CA GLY A 42 -15.07 24.40 -15.53
C GLY A 42 -14.28 24.24 -14.23
N VAL A 43 -13.18 24.99 -14.06
CA VAL A 43 -12.39 24.99 -12.81
C VAL A 43 -13.24 25.51 -11.64
N ALA A 44 -13.99 26.59 -11.84
CA ALA A 44 -14.89 27.13 -10.82
C ALA A 44 -16.00 26.14 -10.44
N LEU A 45 -16.60 25.47 -11.42
CA LEU A 45 -17.62 24.45 -11.20
C LEU A 45 -17.06 23.27 -10.40
N TYR A 46 -15.86 22.78 -10.74
CA TYR A 46 -15.20 21.71 -9.99
C TYR A 46 -14.93 22.12 -8.53
N TYR A 47 -14.48 23.36 -8.31
CA TYR A 47 -14.25 23.89 -6.97
C TYR A 47 -15.54 23.90 -6.13
N VAL A 48 -16.65 24.41 -6.69
CA VAL A 48 -17.95 24.41 -6.00
C VAL A 48 -18.45 23.00 -5.77
N LEU A 49 -18.26 22.08 -6.72
CA LEU A 49 -18.62 20.67 -6.59
C LEU A 49 -17.92 20.01 -5.40
N MET A 50 -16.64 20.31 -5.20
CA MET A 50 -15.83 19.76 -4.11
C MET A 50 -16.13 20.41 -2.74
N GLU A 51 -16.37 21.72 -2.69
CA GLU A 51 -16.51 22.46 -1.43
C GLU A 51 -17.98 22.50 -0.94
N ILE A 52 -18.95 22.69 -1.84
CA ILE A 52 -20.38 22.87 -1.51
C ILE A 52 -21.27 22.17 -2.56
N PRO A 53 -21.48 20.85 -2.46
CA PRO A 53 -22.19 20.07 -3.48
C PRO A 53 -23.64 20.53 -3.71
N TYR A 54 -24.30 21.08 -2.68
CA TYR A 54 -25.67 21.62 -2.80
C TYR A 54 -25.75 22.83 -3.74
N LEU A 55 -24.70 23.65 -3.81
CA LEU A 55 -24.64 24.80 -4.73
C LEU A 55 -24.19 24.39 -6.14
N ALA A 56 -23.54 23.24 -6.28
CA ALA A 56 -23.00 22.79 -7.55
C ALA A 56 -24.07 22.62 -8.63
N PHE A 57 -25.26 22.11 -8.26
CA PHE A 57 -26.40 22.01 -9.17
C PHE A 57 -26.85 23.39 -9.67
N GLY A 58 -26.91 24.39 -8.79
CA GLY A 58 -27.27 25.76 -9.18
C GLY A 58 -26.25 26.39 -10.11
N VAL A 59 -24.95 26.20 -9.84
CA VAL A 59 -23.87 26.72 -10.69
C VAL A 59 -23.85 26.01 -12.04
N ALA A 60 -23.98 24.68 -12.07
CA ALA A 60 -24.06 23.91 -13.31
C ALA A 60 -25.27 24.33 -14.17
N PHE A 61 -26.43 24.52 -13.53
CA PHE A 61 -27.62 25.02 -14.20
C PHE A 61 -27.41 26.44 -14.74
N GLY A 62 -26.78 27.34 -13.97
CA GLY A 62 -26.45 28.70 -14.42
C GLY A 62 -25.50 28.72 -15.62
N ILE A 63 -24.48 27.86 -15.64
CA ILE A 63 -23.57 27.71 -16.79
C ILE A 63 -24.33 27.17 -18.00
N GLY A 64 -25.17 26.15 -17.82
CA GLY A 64 -26.01 25.56 -18.87
C GLY A 64 -27.00 26.57 -19.47
N ALA A 65 -27.73 27.30 -18.63
CA ALA A 65 -28.66 28.33 -19.06
C ALA A 65 -27.96 29.45 -19.83
N ARG A 66 -26.76 29.87 -19.37
CA ARG A 66 -25.93 30.85 -20.08
C ARG A 66 -25.48 30.35 -21.46
N LEU A 67 -25.09 29.08 -21.58
CA LEU A 67 -24.69 28.47 -22.85
C LEU A 67 -25.86 28.43 -23.83
N VAL A 68 -27.05 28.02 -23.36
CA VAL A 68 -28.28 28.02 -24.17
C VAL A 68 -28.66 29.43 -24.60
N PHE A 69 -28.60 30.41 -23.70
CA PHE A 69 -28.88 31.81 -24.02
C PHE A 69 -27.91 32.36 -25.07
N ASN A 70 -26.61 32.13 -24.90
CA ASN A 70 -25.61 32.53 -25.90
C ASN A 70 -25.88 31.86 -27.25
N PHE A 71 -26.20 30.56 -27.26
CA PHE A 71 -26.52 29.84 -28.49
C PHE A 71 -27.74 30.41 -29.21
N ILE A 72 -28.79 30.80 -28.47
CA ILE A 72 -30.00 31.40 -29.04
C ILE A 72 -29.72 32.81 -29.58
N VAL A 73 -28.92 33.61 -28.89
CA VAL A 73 -28.70 35.02 -29.26
C VAL A 73 -27.66 35.18 -30.37
N THR A 74 -26.53 34.46 -30.32
CA THR A 74 -25.46 34.63 -31.29
C THR A 74 -25.59 33.69 -32.50
N HIS A 75 -26.36 32.60 -32.37
CA HIS A 75 -26.47 31.52 -33.37
C HIS A 75 -25.12 30.92 -33.81
N ASN A 76 -24.02 31.24 -33.13
CA ASN A 76 -22.68 30.76 -33.45
C ASN A 76 -22.41 29.44 -32.71
N ALA A 77 -22.73 28.33 -33.37
CA ALA A 77 -22.53 26.99 -32.80
C ALA A 77 -21.05 26.70 -32.45
N THR A 78 -20.11 27.28 -33.18
CA THR A 78 -18.66 27.13 -32.96
C THR A 78 -18.23 27.74 -31.63
N GLU A 79 -18.71 28.93 -31.28
CA GLU A 79 -18.39 29.60 -30.02
C GLU A 79 -18.95 28.81 -28.82
N CYS A 80 -20.18 28.30 -28.96
CA CYS A 80 -20.80 27.44 -27.96
C CYS A 80 -20.01 26.13 -27.77
N ALA A 81 -19.60 25.49 -28.87
CA ALA A 81 -18.79 24.28 -28.80
C ALA A 81 -17.42 24.52 -28.13
N CYS A 82 -16.75 25.64 -28.45
CA CYS A 82 -15.47 26.00 -27.84
C CYS A 82 -15.58 26.29 -26.33
N THR A 83 -16.66 26.97 -25.90
CA THR A 83 -16.90 27.19 -24.47
C THR A 83 -17.20 25.89 -23.73
N LEU A 84 -18.03 25.00 -24.29
CA LEU A 84 -18.29 23.66 -23.75
C LEU A 84 -17.01 22.82 -23.64
N LEU A 85 -16.18 22.81 -24.68
CA LEU A 85 -14.88 22.14 -24.69
C LEU A 85 -13.98 22.70 -23.59
N GLY A 86 -13.94 24.02 -23.43
CA GLY A 86 -13.22 24.69 -22.35
C GLY A 86 -13.68 24.21 -20.97
N VAL A 87 -15.00 24.18 -20.72
CA VAL A 87 -15.57 23.71 -19.44
C VAL A 87 -15.14 22.27 -19.15
N ALA A 88 -15.28 21.37 -20.13
CA ALA A 88 -14.88 19.96 -19.98
C ALA A 88 -13.37 19.81 -19.70
N LEU A 89 -12.53 20.54 -20.43
CA LEU A 89 -11.08 20.57 -20.19
C LEU A 89 -10.73 21.11 -18.81
N GLY A 90 -11.48 22.10 -18.31
CA GLY A 90 -11.25 22.69 -16.98
C GLY A 90 -11.50 21.68 -15.87
N ILE A 91 -12.57 20.90 -16.00
CA ILE A 91 -12.91 19.83 -15.05
C ILE A 91 -11.86 18.72 -15.10
N LEU A 92 -11.53 18.21 -16.29
CA LEU A 92 -10.54 17.14 -16.48
C LEU A 92 -9.15 17.53 -15.97
N PHE A 93 -8.70 18.75 -16.30
CA PHE A 93 -7.39 19.23 -15.88
C PHE A 93 -7.31 19.39 -14.36
N THR A 94 -8.40 19.84 -13.72
CA THR A 94 -8.45 19.97 -12.26
C THR A 94 -8.47 18.61 -11.58
N ASP A 95 -9.20 17.62 -12.12
CA ASP A 95 -9.21 16.25 -11.62
C ASP A 95 -7.82 15.59 -11.73
N LEU A 96 -7.16 15.68 -12.89
CA LEU A 96 -5.80 15.16 -13.09
C LEU A 96 -4.79 15.82 -12.15
N LEU A 97 -4.89 17.13 -11.92
CA LEU A 97 -4.05 17.83 -10.95
C LEU A 97 -4.36 17.42 -9.52
N SER A 98 -5.63 17.18 -9.18
CA SER A 98 -6.02 16.65 -7.88
C SER A 98 -5.38 15.29 -7.64
N GLN A 99 -5.49 14.37 -8.61
CA GLN A 99 -4.87 13.05 -8.54
C GLN A 99 -3.34 13.12 -8.45
N TYR A 100 -2.71 13.97 -9.25
CA TYR A 100 -1.25 14.13 -9.24
C TYR A 100 -0.74 14.64 -7.88
N ILE A 101 -1.44 15.61 -7.29
CA ILE A 101 -1.08 16.20 -6.00
C ILE A 101 -1.35 15.24 -4.85
N GLU A 102 -2.44 14.48 -4.92
CA GLU A 102 -2.77 13.44 -3.94
C GLU A 102 -1.75 12.30 -3.97
N ASP A 103 -1.30 11.87 -5.15
CA ASP A 103 -0.30 10.80 -5.29
C ASP A 103 1.06 11.22 -4.70
N ASP A 104 1.50 12.46 -4.95
CA ASP A 104 2.74 13.00 -4.39
C ASP A 104 2.65 13.25 -2.87
N GLY A 105 1.46 13.62 -2.39
CA GLY A 105 1.16 13.83 -0.97
C GLY A 105 1.03 12.53 -0.17
N ALA A 106 0.54 11.45 -0.78
CA ALA A 106 0.35 10.15 -0.15
C ALA A 106 1.68 9.48 0.20
N GLU A 107 2.71 9.59 -0.65
CA GLU A 107 4.06 9.08 -0.32
C GLU A 107 4.66 9.85 0.88
N ARG A 108 4.48 11.18 0.95
CA ARG A 108 5.01 11.99 2.06
C ARG A 108 4.22 11.85 3.36
N SER A 109 2.90 11.71 3.30
CA SER A 109 2.05 11.55 4.49
C SER A 109 2.19 10.17 5.12
N ARG A 110 2.39 9.11 4.33
CA ARG A 110 2.71 7.77 4.88
C ARG A 110 4.06 7.73 5.58
N ALA A 111 5.05 8.49 5.13
CA ALA A 111 6.33 8.59 5.81
C ALA A 111 6.27 9.35 7.15
N ARG A 112 5.19 10.08 7.44
CA ARG A 112 5.06 10.90 8.65
C ARG A 112 4.07 10.36 9.69
N TYR A 113 3.22 9.40 9.33
CA TYR A 113 2.21 8.84 10.24
C TYR A 113 2.64 7.54 10.94
N GLU A 114 3.71 6.87 10.49
CA GLU A 114 4.26 5.67 11.16
C GLU A 114 5.21 6.02 12.33
N GLY A 115 4.93 7.12 13.02
CA GLY A 115 5.70 7.63 14.15
C GLY A 115 4.90 8.50 15.11
N SER A 116 3.57 8.56 14.97
CA SER A 116 2.71 9.08 16.04
C SER A 116 2.57 8.00 17.09
N VAL A 117 3.61 7.91 17.89
CA VAL A 117 3.63 7.50 19.30
C VAL A 117 2.20 7.47 19.84
N VAL A 118 1.65 6.26 19.97
CA VAL A 118 0.73 5.99 21.07
C VAL A 118 1.46 6.48 22.30
N GLU A 119 0.91 7.50 22.94
CA GLU A 119 1.30 7.96 24.26
C GLU A 119 0.98 6.84 25.26
N GLU A 120 1.71 5.73 25.16
CA GLU A 120 1.80 4.76 26.23
C GLU A 120 2.60 5.44 27.32
N ALA A 121 1.88 5.87 28.35
CA ALA A 121 2.41 6.36 29.60
C ALA A 121 3.66 5.55 30.00
N PRO A 122 4.78 6.22 30.34
CA PRO A 122 6.06 5.54 30.53
C PRO A 122 6.03 4.76 31.84
N ARG A 123 5.61 3.50 31.80
CA ARG A 123 5.97 2.53 32.83
C ARG A 123 7.45 2.22 32.65
N ARG A 124 8.27 3.08 33.24
CA ARG A 124 9.71 2.91 33.45
C ARG A 124 9.95 1.60 34.21
N ARG A 125 10.04 0.48 33.50
CA ARG A 125 10.76 -0.69 34.01
C ARG A 125 12.20 -0.53 33.54
N LEU A 126 13.01 0.00 34.44
CA LEU A 126 14.44 0.21 34.30
C LEU A 126 15.14 -1.15 34.16
N VAL A 127 15.07 -1.77 32.99
CA VAL A 127 15.94 -2.89 32.64
C VAL A 127 17.22 -2.27 32.10
N GLN A 128 18.22 -2.14 32.98
CA GLN A 128 19.59 -1.81 32.60
C GLN A 128 20.05 -2.82 31.55
N PHE A 129 20.06 -2.41 30.29
CA PHE A 129 20.83 -3.12 29.27
C PHE A 129 22.31 -2.90 29.59
N ARG A 130 22.87 -3.91 30.26
CA ARG A 130 24.31 -4.09 30.44
C ARG A 130 24.94 -3.95 29.04
N ARG A 131 25.71 -2.88 28.87
CA ARG A 131 26.40 -2.48 27.64
C ARG A 131 27.47 -3.53 27.32
N SER A 132 27.07 -4.64 26.74
CA SER A 132 27.99 -5.64 26.19
C SER A 132 28.69 -5.02 24.98
N SER A 133 30.02 -5.11 24.99
CA SER A 133 30.92 -4.53 24.00
C SER A 133 30.53 -4.95 22.58
N SER A 134 30.53 -3.99 21.65
CA SER A 134 30.10 -4.19 20.26
C SER A 134 30.88 -5.28 19.52
N VAL A 135 32.10 -5.59 19.99
CA VAL A 135 33.01 -6.56 19.38
C VAL A 135 32.48 -8.01 19.50
N GLU A 136 31.74 -8.32 20.57
CA GLU A 136 31.21 -9.68 20.79
C GLU A 136 29.94 -9.94 19.98
N ARG A 137 29.12 -8.90 19.78
CA ARG A 137 27.91 -8.96 18.94
C ARG A 137 28.28 -9.21 17.47
N GLU A 138 29.36 -8.61 16.99
CA GLU A 138 29.84 -8.79 15.62
C GLU A 138 30.40 -10.20 15.38
N ARG A 139 31.14 -10.76 16.34
CA ARG A 139 31.59 -12.17 16.28
C ARG A 139 30.43 -13.16 16.31
N HIS A 140 29.38 -12.89 17.09
CA HIS A 140 28.20 -13.76 17.15
C HIS A 140 27.35 -13.70 15.88
N HIS A 141 27.27 -12.55 15.21
CA HIS A 141 26.62 -12.41 13.90
C HIS A 141 27.43 -13.06 12.77
N ALA A 142 28.77 -13.00 12.82
CA ALA A 142 29.63 -13.70 11.87
C ALA A 142 29.54 -15.23 12.00
N ARG A 143 29.44 -15.76 13.23
CA ARG A 143 29.28 -17.21 13.46
C ARG A 143 27.92 -17.74 12.98
N ARG A 144 26.83 -17.01 13.28
CA ARG A 144 25.48 -17.35 12.79
C ARG A 144 25.35 -17.27 11.26
N ARG A 145 26.09 -16.37 10.59
CA ARG A 145 26.14 -16.33 9.12
C ARG A 145 26.82 -17.55 8.50
N ARG A 146 27.79 -18.17 9.18
CA ARG A 146 28.47 -19.37 8.66
C ARG A 146 27.56 -20.59 8.70
N GLU A 147 26.82 -20.78 9.78
CA GLU A 147 25.90 -21.92 9.94
C GLU A 147 24.65 -21.82 9.03
N PHE A 148 24.23 -20.60 8.69
CA PHE A 148 23.16 -20.36 7.70
C PHE A 148 23.61 -20.58 6.24
N LEU A 149 24.92 -20.47 5.95
CA LEU A 149 25.46 -20.67 4.60
C LEU A 149 25.68 -22.15 4.25
N GLU A 150 25.85 -23.02 5.25
CA GLU A 150 26.04 -24.47 5.04
C GLU A 150 24.75 -25.29 5.03
N SER A 151 23.63 -24.74 5.52
CA SER A 151 22.35 -25.49 5.63
C SER A 151 21.26 -25.01 4.67
N THR A 152 21.48 -23.89 3.96
CA THR A 152 20.48 -23.30 3.07
C THR A 152 21.11 -23.15 1.69
N PRO A 153 20.61 -23.85 0.64
CA PRO A 153 21.11 -23.64 -0.71
C PRO A 153 20.96 -22.15 -1.05
N SER A 154 22.06 -21.57 -1.52
CA SER A 154 22.22 -20.14 -1.76
C SER A 154 21.14 -19.60 -2.71
N ILE A 155 20.05 -19.04 -2.15
CA ILE A 155 19.06 -18.22 -2.84
C ILE A 155 19.66 -16.82 -2.97
N THR A 156 20.76 -16.72 -3.70
CA THR A 156 21.25 -15.41 -4.09
C THR A 156 21.64 -15.50 -5.54
N THR A 157 20.93 -14.72 -6.34
CA THR A 157 21.15 -14.45 -7.76
C THR A 157 20.85 -15.60 -8.72
N THR A 158 19.86 -15.34 -9.57
CA THR A 158 19.69 -15.96 -10.90
C THR A 158 19.21 -17.40 -10.89
N THR A 159 17.90 -17.57 -10.86
CA THR A 159 17.13 -18.35 -11.86
C THR A 159 15.67 -18.19 -11.46
N THR A 160 14.78 -18.08 -12.42
CA THR A 160 13.34 -18.31 -12.30
C THR A 160 13.11 -19.74 -11.79
N GLN A 161 13.51 -20.04 -10.54
CA GLN A 161 13.15 -21.30 -9.90
C GLN A 161 11.64 -21.35 -9.95
N SER A 162 11.12 -22.37 -10.62
CA SER A 162 9.70 -22.49 -10.87
C SER A 162 8.99 -22.40 -9.54
N TRP A 163 7.92 -21.61 -9.50
CA TRP A 163 7.18 -21.30 -8.29
C TRP A 163 6.61 -22.55 -7.59
N ASP A 164 6.62 -23.69 -8.28
CA ASP A 164 6.21 -25.01 -7.78
C ASP A 164 7.23 -25.58 -6.80
N SER A 165 8.53 -25.30 -6.97
CA SER A 165 9.57 -25.80 -6.06
C SER A 165 9.48 -25.22 -4.64
N VAL A 166 8.81 -24.08 -4.48
CA VAL A 166 8.59 -23.45 -3.18
C VAL A 166 7.60 -24.24 -2.31
N SER A 167 6.69 -24.99 -2.95
CA SER A 167 5.63 -25.76 -2.28
C SER A 167 6.19 -26.94 -1.49
N ASP A 168 7.16 -27.66 -2.05
CA ASP A 168 7.80 -28.82 -1.40
C ASP A 168 8.54 -28.45 -0.11
N TRP A 169 9.00 -27.21 -0.01
CA TRP A 169 9.68 -26.69 1.19
C TRP A 169 8.74 -26.26 2.31
N VAL A 170 7.44 -26.11 2.05
CA VAL A 170 6.47 -25.62 3.04
C VAL A 170 6.04 -26.73 3.99
N ASP A 171 5.95 -27.96 3.50
CA ASP A 171 5.53 -29.12 4.29
C ASP A 171 6.37 -30.37 3.95
N PRO A 172 7.62 -30.44 4.44
CA PRO A 172 8.50 -31.58 4.18
C PRO A 172 7.90 -32.92 4.65
N HIS A 173 7.11 -32.88 5.73
CA HIS A 173 6.51 -34.06 6.35
C HIS A 173 5.13 -34.41 5.79
N HIS A 174 4.62 -33.65 4.82
CA HIS A 174 3.31 -33.88 4.18
C HIS A 174 2.16 -34.00 5.20
N THR A 175 2.25 -33.28 6.31
CA THR A 175 1.27 -33.33 7.40
C THR A 175 0.06 -32.43 7.17
N MET A 176 0.20 -31.43 6.29
CA MET A 176 -0.86 -30.49 5.96
C MET A 176 -1.77 -31.03 4.86
N THR A 177 -3.05 -30.69 4.96
CA THR A 177 -3.99 -30.95 3.87
C THR A 177 -3.55 -30.20 2.60
N PRO A 178 -3.87 -30.69 1.39
CA PRO A 178 -3.44 -30.05 0.14
C PRO A 178 -3.80 -28.55 0.07
N LEU A 179 -4.99 -28.18 0.55
CA LEU A 179 -5.43 -26.78 0.61
C LEU A 179 -4.62 -25.94 1.61
N GLU A 180 -4.31 -26.49 2.79
CA GLU A 180 -3.45 -25.81 3.76
C GLU A 180 -2.04 -25.61 3.20
N ARG A 181 -1.51 -26.58 2.44
CA ARG A 181 -0.22 -26.44 1.75
C ARG A 181 -0.25 -25.30 0.74
N GLU A 182 -1.31 -25.17 -0.05
CA GLU A 182 -1.47 -24.07 -1.01
C GLU A 182 -1.55 -22.71 -0.31
N VAL A 183 -2.36 -22.57 0.74
CA VAL A 183 -2.47 -21.34 1.53
C VAL A 183 -1.13 -20.98 2.17
N ALA A 184 -0.43 -21.95 2.75
CA ALA A 184 0.88 -21.74 3.34
C ALA A 184 1.94 -21.36 2.29
N ALA A 185 1.90 -21.96 1.09
CA ALA A 185 2.74 -21.57 -0.03
C ALA A 185 2.47 -20.14 -0.50
N LEU A 186 1.19 -19.73 -0.63
CA LEU A 186 0.82 -18.35 -0.98
C LEU A 186 1.29 -17.34 0.07
N ARG A 187 1.14 -17.64 1.36
CA ARG A 187 1.64 -16.78 2.45
C ARG A 187 3.16 -16.66 2.45
N LYS A 188 3.86 -17.75 2.13
CA LYS A 188 5.33 -17.73 1.95
C LYS A 188 5.72 -16.89 0.74
N LYS A 189 5.01 -16.99 -0.38
CA LYS A 189 5.20 -16.13 -1.57
C LYS A 189 4.96 -14.65 -1.26
N ALA A 190 3.91 -14.33 -0.50
CA ALA A 190 3.67 -12.97 -0.02
C ALA A 190 4.81 -12.45 0.85
N SER A 191 5.31 -13.28 1.77
CA SER A 191 6.45 -12.95 2.63
C SER A 191 7.73 -12.71 1.83
N LEU A 192 7.99 -13.50 0.79
CA LEU A 192 9.11 -13.31 -0.14
C LEU A 192 8.97 -11.97 -0.88
N ALA A 193 7.78 -11.68 -1.40
CA ALA A 193 7.51 -10.41 -2.08
C ALA A 193 7.73 -9.19 -1.17
N ASP A 194 7.34 -9.26 0.11
CA ASP A 194 7.62 -8.18 1.06
C ASP A 194 9.12 -8.04 1.37
N SER A 195 9.86 -9.16 1.44
CA SER A 195 11.31 -9.12 1.64
C SER A 195 12.03 -8.40 0.49
N GLU A 196 11.65 -8.69 -0.76
CA GLU A 196 12.16 -8.00 -1.95
C GLU A 196 11.74 -6.52 -1.95
N ARG A 197 10.48 -6.23 -1.59
CA ARG A 197 10.00 -4.84 -1.46
C ARG A 197 10.85 -4.04 -0.47
N ARG A 198 11.22 -4.60 0.69
CA ARG A 198 12.09 -3.93 1.68
C ARG A 198 13.49 -3.69 1.13
N ARG A 199 14.07 -4.70 0.49
CA ARG A 199 15.37 -4.57 -0.18
C ARG A 199 15.36 -3.43 -1.22
N PHE A 200 14.37 -3.38 -2.11
CA PHE A 200 14.27 -2.31 -3.10
C PHE A 200 14.02 -0.92 -2.48
N LYS A 201 13.34 -0.84 -1.32
CA LYS A 201 13.23 0.42 -0.58
C LYS A 201 14.58 0.90 -0.06
N GLU A 202 15.43 0.00 0.43
CA GLU A 202 16.78 0.34 0.88
C GLU A 202 17.67 0.74 -0.31
N GLU A 203 17.62 -0.01 -1.41
CA GLU A 203 18.34 0.33 -2.65
C GLU A 203 17.88 1.69 -3.24
N ARG A 204 16.59 2.02 -3.15
CA ARG A 204 16.05 3.35 -3.54
C ARG A 204 16.70 4.45 -2.69
N LYS A 205 16.73 4.30 -1.36
CA LYS A 205 17.35 5.29 -0.46
C LYS A 205 18.84 5.44 -0.73
N TRP A 206 19.52 4.32 -0.99
CA TRP A 206 20.94 4.34 -1.33
C TRP A 206 21.19 5.09 -2.64
N ALA A 207 20.42 4.82 -3.71
CA ALA A 207 20.51 5.55 -4.97
C ALA A 207 20.24 7.06 -4.81
N GLN A 208 19.26 7.43 -3.97
CA GLN A 208 18.97 8.83 -3.65
C GLN A 208 20.14 9.50 -2.93
N SER A 209 20.80 8.81 -1.99
CA SER A 209 21.98 9.35 -1.29
C SER A 209 23.18 9.59 -2.21
N GLN A 210 23.26 8.84 -3.31
CA GLN A 210 24.28 9.00 -4.36
C GLN A 210 23.90 10.07 -5.40
N GLY A 211 22.74 10.73 -5.29
CA GLY A 211 22.24 11.68 -6.27
C GLY A 211 21.76 11.05 -7.59
N ASN A 212 21.66 9.72 -7.67
CA ASN A 212 21.20 9.03 -8.87
C ASN A 212 19.67 8.88 -8.88
N ILE A 213 19.00 9.93 -9.36
CA ILE A 213 17.54 10.04 -9.38
C ILE A 213 16.90 8.99 -10.31
N ALA A 214 17.52 8.69 -11.45
CA ALA A 214 17.01 7.71 -12.42
C ALA A 214 16.99 6.29 -11.83
N ARG A 215 18.05 5.88 -11.12
CA ARG A 215 18.06 4.60 -10.41
C ARG A 215 17.06 4.57 -9.27
N ALA A 216 16.93 5.67 -8.53
CA ALA A 216 15.95 5.78 -7.46
C ALA A 216 14.49 5.62 -7.97
N SER A 217 14.16 6.22 -9.13
CA SER A 217 12.84 6.06 -9.74
C SER A 217 12.59 4.63 -10.20
N GLN A 218 13.58 3.98 -10.81
CA GLN A 218 13.50 2.57 -11.20
C GLN A 218 13.26 1.65 -9.99
N MET A 219 13.98 1.85 -8.88
CA MET A 219 13.75 1.09 -7.65
C MET A 219 12.37 1.39 -7.06
N GLY A 220 11.88 2.63 -7.18
CA GLY A 220 10.51 2.99 -6.81
C GLY A 220 9.45 2.17 -7.56
N TRP A 221 9.62 1.96 -8.86
CA TRP A 221 8.74 1.08 -9.65
C TRP A 221 8.78 -0.36 -9.16
N GLN A 222 9.96 -0.89 -8.81
CA GLN A 222 10.06 -2.25 -8.25
C GLN A 222 9.34 -2.36 -6.90
N VAL A 223 9.48 -1.37 -6.01
CA VAL A 223 8.74 -1.34 -4.73
C VAL A 223 7.23 -1.39 -4.96
N LYS A 224 6.71 -0.61 -5.91
CA LYS A 224 5.28 -0.63 -6.27
C LYS A 224 4.86 -2.00 -6.80
N ARG A 225 5.63 -2.58 -7.72
CA ARG A 225 5.39 -3.91 -8.29
C ARG A 225 5.33 -5.02 -7.24
N TYR A 226 6.34 -5.12 -6.37
CA TYR A 226 6.36 -6.14 -5.32
C TYR A 226 5.31 -5.90 -4.24
N SER A 227 4.93 -4.65 -3.98
CA SER A 227 3.80 -4.34 -3.09
C SER A 227 2.48 -4.86 -3.64
N ALA A 228 2.23 -4.70 -4.96
CA ALA A 228 1.04 -5.23 -5.60
C ALA A 228 1.03 -6.76 -5.59
N LEU A 229 2.17 -7.38 -5.88
CA LEU A 229 2.35 -8.84 -5.90
C LEU A 229 2.19 -9.49 -4.51
N MET A 230 2.67 -8.82 -3.46
CA MET A 230 2.40 -9.22 -2.07
C MET A 230 0.90 -9.18 -1.76
N GLN A 231 0.21 -8.10 -2.14
CA GLN A 231 -1.22 -7.94 -1.90
C GLN A 231 -2.06 -8.96 -2.67
N SER A 232 -1.69 -9.27 -3.92
CA SER A 232 -2.40 -10.30 -4.70
C SER A 232 -2.29 -11.67 -4.04
N PHE A 233 -1.11 -12.06 -3.54
CA PHE A 233 -0.94 -13.33 -2.84
C PHE A 233 -1.68 -13.39 -1.51
N HIS A 234 -1.77 -12.29 -0.76
CA HIS A 234 -2.61 -12.24 0.43
C HIS A 234 -4.08 -12.46 0.09
N ARG A 235 -4.62 -11.73 -0.91
CA ARG A 235 -6.01 -11.90 -1.36
C ARG A 235 -6.27 -13.32 -1.84
N GLU A 236 -5.36 -13.90 -2.60
CA GLU A 236 -5.48 -15.28 -3.10
C GLU A 236 -5.46 -16.28 -1.95
N ALA A 237 -4.58 -16.12 -0.97
CA ALA A 237 -4.53 -16.97 0.21
C ALA A 237 -5.84 -16.90 1.03
N ASP A 238 -6.40 -15.70 1.17
CA ASP A 238 -7.66 -15.50 1.89
C ASP A 238 -8.85 -16.12 1.14
N LEU A 239 -8.89 -16.00 -0.19
CA LEU A 239 -9.90 -16.65 -1.03
C LEU A 239 -9.82 -18.18 -0.92
N ARG A 240 -8.62 -18.77 -0.94
CA ARG A 240 -8.44 -20.22 -0.78
C ARG A 240 -8.84 -20.72 0.60
N LEU A 241 -8.66 -19.90 1.64
CA LEU A 241 -9.11 -20.23 2.99
C LEU A 241 -10.66 -20.26 3.08
N LEU A 242 -11.33 -19.29 2.44
CA LEU A 242 -12.79 -19.29 2.34
C LEU A 242 -13.31 -20.50 1.56
N GLU A 243 -12.67 -20.85 0.45
CA GLU A 243 -13.00 -22.06 -0.33
C GLU A 243 -12.85 -23.33 0.52
N ALA A 244 -11.75 -23.47 1.27
CA ALA A 244 -11.56 -24.60 2.17
C ALA A 244 -12.66 -24.68 3.25
N THR A 245 -13.13 -23.53 3.73
CA THR A 245 -14.22 -23.46 4.72
C THR A 245 -15.56 -23.89 4.11
N ASP A 246 -15.88 -23.44 2.89
CA ASP A 246 -17.09 -23.85 2.17
C ASP A 246 -17.08 -25.35 1.86
N GLN A 247 -15.94 -25.89 1.43
CA GLN A 247 -15.79 -27.34 1.19
C GLN A 247 -16.03 -28.16 2.47
N ARG A 248 -15.49 -27.72 3.61
CA ARG A 248 -15.71 -28.39 4.91
C ARG A 248 -17.19 -28.37 5.29
N HIS A 249 -17.84 -27.21 5.13
CA HIS A 249 -19.26 -27.07 5.43
C HIS A 249 -20.14 -27.97 4.53
N ARG A 250 -19.83 -28.06 3.24
CA ARG A 250 -20.52 -28.98 2.31
C ARG A 250 -20.32 -30.44 2.70
N GLN A 251 -19.13 -30.83 3.14
CA GLN A 251 -18.86 -32.20 3.61
C GLN A 251 -19.64 -32.51 4.89
N GLU A 252 -19.72 -31.56 5.83
CA GLU A 252 -20.54 -31.70 7.05
C GLU A 252 -22.02 -31.87 6.71
N MET A 253 -22.57 -31.02 5.84
CA MET A 253 -23.97 -31.14 5.40
C MET A 253 -24.25 -32.47 4.68
N ALA A 254 -23.33 -32.93 3.82
CA ALA A 254 -23.45 -34.23 3.15
C ALA A 254 -23.41 -35.40 4.15
N SER A 255 -22.59 -35.32 5.20
CA SER A 255 -22.50 -36.34 6.24
C SER A 255 -23.78 -36.43 7.08
N VAL A 256 -24.42 -35.29 7.36
CA VAL A 256 -25.69 -35.23 8.11
C VAL A 256 -26.82 -35.85 7.29
N VAL A 257 -26.94 -35.51 6.01
CA VAL A 257 -27.97 -36.09 5.11
C VAL A 257 -27.80 -37.61 4.96
N GLY A 258 -26.56 -38.09 4.88
CA GLY A 258 -26.26 -39.53 4.86
C GLY A 258 -26.67 -40.26 6.14
N ALA A 259 -26.44 -39.64 7.31
CA ALA A 259 -26.82 -40.22 8.60
C ALA A 259 -28.34 -40.28 8.81
N VAL A 260 -29.08 -39.25 8.39
CA VAL A 260 -30.55 -39.22 8.50
C VAL A 260 -31.21 -40.32 7.64
N SER A 261 -30.61 -40.67 6.50
CA SER A 261 -31.13 -41.72 5.61
C SER A 261 -31.02 -43.14 6.21
N GLN A 262 -30.15 -43.36 7.21
CA GLN A 262 -30.06 -44.66 7.89
C GLN A 262 -31.10 -44.87 9.00
N VAL A 263 -31.80 -43.82 9.45
CA VAL A 263 -32.80 -43.91 10.53
C VAL A 263 -34.19 -44.32 10.00
N GLY A 264 -34.38 -44.41 8.68
CA GLY A 264 -35.69 -44.62 8.05
C GLY A 264 -36.12 -46.07 7.78
N SER A 265 -35.31 -47.09 8.05
CA SER A 265 -35.78 -48.48 7.94
C SER A 265 -36.33 -48.95 9.29
N PRO A 266 -37.66 -49.17 9.42
CA PRO A 266 -38.23 -49.75 10.63
C PRO A 266 -37.55 -51.10 10.90
N PRO A 267 -37.12 -51.37 12.15
CA PRO A 267 -36.45 -52.61 12.48
C PRO A 267 -37.43 -53.77 12.25
N ALA A 268 -37.06 -54.69 11.36
CA ALA A 268 -37.71 -55.99 11.29
C ALA A 268 -37.66 -56.65 12.70
N PRO A 269 -38.73 -57.36 13.12
CA PRO A 269 -38.81 -57.96 14.44
C PRO A 269 -37.65 -58.91 14.67
N ARG A 270 -36.81 -58.60 15.66
CA ARG A 270 -35.68 -59.44 16.05
C ARG A 270 -36.20 -60.71 16.72
N PRO A 271 -35.70 -61.91 16.34
CA PRO A 271 -35.91 -63.12 17.12
C PRO A 271 -35.21 -63.02 18.49
N PRO A 272 -35.67 -63.77 19.50
CA PRO A 272 -35.17 -63.70 20.87
C PRO A 272 -33.69 -64.08 20.96
N VAL A 273 -32.93 -63.22 21.63
CA VAL A 273 -31.49 -63.35 21.89
C VAL A 273 -31.26 -64.36 23.01
N VAL A 274 -30.55 -65.44 22.70
CA VAL A 274 -29.86 -66.27 23.69
C VAL A 274 -28.55 -65.56 24.02
N ALA A 275 -28.36 -65.23 25.30
CA ALA A 275 -27.20 -64.50 25.81
C ALA A 275 -25.92 -65.37 25.84
N PRO A 276 -24.79 -64.91 25.28
CA PRO A 276 -23.48 -65.41 25.63
C PRO A 276 -22.77 -64.47 26.62
N LEU A 277 -21.99 -65.10 27.50
CA LEU A 277 -21.24 -64.54 28.63
C LEU A 277 -20.25 -63.41 28.28
N PRO A 278 -19.86 -62.59 29.27
CA PRO A 278 -18.81 -61.58 29.11
C PRO A 278 -17.42 -62.25 29.02
N SER A 279 -16.81 -62.19 27.83
CA SER A 279 -15.37 -62.46 27.68
C SER A 279 -14.57 -61.23 28.08
N ILE A 280 -13.87 -61.37 29.20
CA ILE A 280 -12.78 -60.51 29.66
C ILE A 280 -11.71 -60.45 28.56
N MET A 281 -11.60 -59.31 27.85
CA MET A 281 -10.48 -59.07 26.95
C MET A 281 -9.32 -58.41 27.70
N VAL A 282 -8.26 -59.19 27.74
CA VAL A 282 -6.91 -58.96 28.24
C VAL A 282 -6.30 -57.70 27.61
N ASN A 283 -5.76 -56.83 28.48
CA ASN A 283 -4.86 -55.74 28.13
C ASN A 283 -3.69 -56.26 27.30
N ARG A 284 -3.58 -55.81 26.04
CA ARG A 284 -2.43 -56.07 25.16
C ARG A 284 -1.39 -54.96 25.37
N PRO A 285 -0.16 -55.26 25.85
CA PRO A 285 0.88 -54.25 25.99
C PRO A 285 1.38 -53.77 24.63
N ALA A 286 1.67 -52.48 24.53
CA ALA A 286 2.30 -51.87 23.37
C ALA A 286 3.71 -52.45 23.12
N PRO A 287 4.14 -52.60 21.85
CA PRO A 287 5.51 -53.00 21.54
C PRO A 287 6.51 -51.87 21.86
N PRO A 288 7.71 -52.20 22.38
CA PRO A 288 8.74 -51.21 22.66
C PRO A 288 9.33 -50.64 21.37
N GLN A 289 9.46 -49.30 21.31
CA GLN A 289 10.14 -48.63 20.22
C GLN A 289 11.66 -48.90 20.27
N PRO A 290 12.32 -49.21 19.15
CA PRO A 290 13.77 -49.31 19.09
C PRO A 290 14.40 -47.92 19.22
N ARG A 291 15.16 -47.71 20.30
CA ARG A 291 16.11 -46.60 20.42
C ARG A 291 17.23 -46.82 19.41
N SER A 292 17.27 -45.99 18.37
CA SER A 292 18.43 -45.90 17.48
C SER A 292 19.33 -44.78 17.98
N ASP A 293 20.13 -45.09 19.01
CA ASP A 293 21.30 -44.29 19.37
C ASP A 293 22.39 -44.54 18.33
N SER A 294 22.53 -43.61 17.39
CA SER A 294 23.71 -43.53 16.51
C SER A 294 24.50 -42.28 16.87
N PRO A 295 25.76 -42.38 17.30
CA PRO A 295 26.61 -41.22 17.53
C PRO A 295 27.00 -40.56 16.19
N PRO A 296 27.11 -39.22 16.13
CA PRO A 296 27.54 -38.55 14.91
C PRO A 296 29.01 -38.87 14.59
N PRO A 297 29.38 -39.04 13.32
CA PRO A 297 30.78 -39.22 12.92
C PRO A 297 31.60 -37.96 13.20
N ARG A 298 32.84 -38.17 13.66
CA ARG A 298 33.83 -37.11 13.90
C ARG A 298 34.17 -36.38 12.58
N PRO A 299 34.36 -35.05 12.61
CA PRO A 299 34.80 -34.32 11.43
C PRO A 299 36.26 -34.67 11.09
N VAL A 300 36.48 -34.98 9.82
CA VAL A 300 37.78 -35.19 9.18
C VAL A 300 38.59 -33.87 9.19
N PRO A 301 39.91 -33.88 9.47
CA PRO A 301 40.75 -32.70 9.35
C PRO A 301 40.83 -32.25 7.89
N GLY A 302 40.42 -31.01 7.61
CA GLY A 302 40.56 -30.41 6.29
C GLY A 302 42.03 -30.21 5.87
N PRO A 303 42.33 -30.24 4.56
CA PRO A 303 43.69 -30.18 4.05
C PRO A 303 44.33 -28.81 4.26
N GLU A 304 45.66 -28.89 4.36
CA GLU A 304 46.62 -27.82 4.63
C GLU A 304 46.45 -26.61 3.70
N ARG A 305 46.57 -25.42 4.31
CA ARG A 305 46.68 -24.15 3.60
C ARG A 305 48.04 -24.08 2.91
N HIS A 306 48.05 -24.02 1.59
CA HIS A 306 49.21 -23.52 0.87
C HIS A 306 49.36 -21.99 1.03
N PRO A 307 50.61 -21.50 1.09
CA PRO A 307 50.92 -20.09 1.32
C PRO A 307 50.66 -19.23 0.08
N ARG A 308 50.17 -18.02 0.34
CA ARG A 308 49.93 -16.95 -0.63
C ARG A 308 51.26 -16.41 -1.15
N PRO A 309 51.49 -16.29 -2.47
CA PRO A 309 52.64 -15.57 -2.99
C PRO A 309 52.48 -14.06 -2.84
N ALA A 310 53.64 -13.43 -2.72
CA ALA A 310 53.93 -12.05 -2.43
C ALA A 310 53.47 -11.04 -3.50
N THR A 311 53.13 -9.85 -3.02
CA THR A 311 53.55 -8.53 -3.52
C THR A 311 53.32 -8.17 -4.99
N ALA A 312 52.45 -7.17 -5.21
CA ALA A 312 52.51 -6.26 -6.36
C ALA A 312 52.04 -4.85 -5.94
N PRO A 313 52.48 -3.79 -6.64
CA PRO A 313 52.89 -2.54 -6.02
C PRO A 313 51.80 -1.49 -5.85
N ARG A 314 52.07 -0.65 -4.85
CA ARG A 314 51.38 0.56 -4.42
C ARG A 314 51.32 1.62 -5.53
N PRO A 315 50.13 2.10 -5.95
CA PRO A 315 50.04 3.33 -6.71
C PRO A 315 50.06 4.54 -5.76
N GLU A 316 51.15 5.28 -5.87
CA GLU A 316 51.21 6.75 -5.99
C GLU A 316 50.16 7.60 -5.26
N GLN A 317 50.63 8.24 -4.19
CA GLN A 317 49.94 9.33 -3.50
C GLN A 317 49.95 10.59 -4.37
N LEU A 318 48.76 11.10 -4.67
CA LEU A 318 48.54 12.48 -5.16
C LEU A 318 48.05 13.38 -4.01
N PRO A 319 48.31 14.70 -4.08
CA PRO A 319 48.35 15.61 -2.93
C PRO A 319 46.98 15.98 -2.35
N PRO A 320 46.93 16.45 -1.09
CA PRO A 320 45.68 16.83 -0.43
C PRO A 320 45.12 18.14 -1.01
N GLY A 321 44.13 17.99 -1.88
CA GLY A 321 43.29 19.07 -2.36
C GLY A 321 42.30 19.52 -1.28
N SER A 322 42.49 20.76 -0.81
CA SER A 322 41.56 21.57 -0.04
C SER A 322 40.10 21.38 -0.46
N SER A 323 39.23 21.06 0.50
CA SER A 323 37.78 21.15 0.34
C SER A 323 37.18 21.77 1.58
N HIS A 324 37.10 23.10 1.57
CA HIS A 324 36.24 23.89 2.44
C HIS A 324 34.78 23.41 2.29
N THR A 325 34.26 22.77 3.33
CA THR A 325 32.82 22.54 3.47
C THR A 325 32.22 23.73 4.20
N THR A 326 31.67 24.66 3.44
CA THR A 326 30.96 25.84 3.95
C THR A 326 29.64 25.36 4.58
N HIS A 327 29.59 25.33 5.91
CA HIS A 327 28.36 25.11 6.67
C HIS A 327 27.37 26.25 6.41
N HIS A 328 26.40 26.03 5.53
CA HIS A 328 25.25 26.92 5.37
C HIS A 328 24.31 26.77 6.56
N ARG A 329 24.53 27.59 7.59
CA ARG A 329 23.66 27.75 8.77
C ARG A 329 22.35 28.38 8.32
N LYS A 330 21.32 27.57 8.09
CA LYS A 330 19.95 28.03 7.80
C LYS A 330 19.34 28.58 9.09
N THR A 331 19.38 29.89 9.25
CA THR A 331 18.67 30.65 10.28
C THR A 331 17.16 30.38 10.15
N ARG A 332 16.58 29.74 11.16
CA ARG A 332 15.12 29.69 11.32
C ARG A 332 14.68 31.06 11.78
N SER A 333 14.07 31.85 10.89
CA SER A 333 13.32 33.02 11.29
C SER A 333 12.08 32.57 12.06
N ILE A 334 12.09 32.84 13.36
CA ILE A 334 10.92 32.79 14.22
C ILE A 334 10.18 34.10 13.94
N LEU A 335 9.30 34.10 12.93
CA LEU A 335 8.31 35.16 12.80
C LEU A 335 7.01 34.64 13.43
N SER A 336 6.70 35.23 14.57
CA SER A 336 5.44 35.11 15.27
C SER A 336 4.28 35.36 14.30
N ARG A 337 3.28 34.47 14.32
CA ARG A 337 1.97 34.77 13.76
C ARG A 337 1.03 35.11 14.90
N PRO A 338 0.30 36.25 14.83
CA PRO A 338 -0.74 36.55 15.79
C PRO A 338 -1.92 35.62 15.57
N SER A 339 -2.41 35.06 16.67
CA SER A 339 -3.66 34.30 16.73
C SER A 339 -4.82 35.28 16.62
N VAL A 340 -5.45 35.37 15.45
CA VAL A 340 -6.74 36.06 15.29
C VAL A 340 -7.83 35.01 15.39
N ARG A 341 -8.49 35.01 16.54
CA ARG A 341 -9.68 34.23 16.86
C ARG A 341 -10.86 34.92 16.19
N ILE A 342 -11.39 34.35 15.11
CA ILE A 342 -12.66 34.81 14.51
C ILE A 342 -13.75 33.90 15.07
N GLU A 343 -14.51 34.42 16.05
CA GLU A 343 -15.86 33.95 16.34
C GLU A 343 -16.74 34.28 15.14
N VAL A 344 -17.21 33.27 14.42
CA VAL A 344 -18.32 33.44 13.48
C VAL A 344 -19.58 33.00 14.20
N GLN A 345 -20.37 34.00 14.57
CA GLN A 345 -21.70 33.89 15.16
C GLN A 345 -22.63 33.04 14.28
N GLU A 346 -23.40 32.18 14.97
CA GLU A 346 -24.70 31.69 14.54
C GLU A 346 -25.62 32.86 14.19
N TYR A 347 -25.91 33.05 12.90
CA TYR A 347 -27.11 33.77 12.45
C TYR A 347 -27.40 33.33 11.03
N VAL A 348 -28.17 32.25 10.83
CA VAL A 348 -29.23 32.11 9.79
C VAL A 348 -30.02 30.83 10.14
N ARG A 349 -31.00 30.93 11.04
CA ARG A 349 -32.05 29.91 11.18
C ARG A 349 -33.47 30.49 11.30
N VAL A 350 -33.64 31.76 10.98
CA VAL A 350 -34.93 32.45 11.03
C VAL A 350 -35.23 33.04 9.65
N LEU A 351 -35.62 32.19 8.68
CA LEU A 351 -36.37 32.67 7.50
C LEU A 351 -37.00 31.54 6.65
N MET A 352 -37.47 30.43 7.25
CA MET A 352 -38.08 29.31 6.50
C MET A 352 -39.43 28.85 7.09
N HIS A 353 -40.22 29.78 7.66
CA HIS A 353 -41.64 29.53 7.92
C HIS A 353 -42.46 30.77 7.54
N ALA A 354 -42.86 30.83 6.28
CA ALA A 354 -44.03 31.60 5.86
C ALA A 354 -44.96 30.63 5.10
N PRO A 355 -46.20 30.41 5.57
CA PRO A 355 -47.17 29.58 4.87
C PRO A 355 -47.76 30.36 3.69
N VAL A 356 -47.74 29.73 2.51
CA VAL A 356 -48.45 30.20 1.31
C VAL A 356 -49.94 30.03 1.57
N MET A 357 -50.64 31.13 1.82
CA MET A 357 -52.10 31.20 1.78
C MET A 357 -52.55 31.08 0.33
N ALA A 358 -53.36 30.06 0.06
CA ALA A 358 -54.11 29.89 -1.17
C ALA A 358 -55.23 30.94 -1.23
N HIS A 359 -55.36 31.62 -2.37
CA HIS A 359 -56.58 32.33 -2.73
C HIS A 359 -57.09 31.81 -4.08
N SER A 360 -58.29 31.25 -3.99
CA SER A 360 -59.35 31.16 -5.00
C SER A 360 -59.74 32.50 -5.60
#